data_AF-A0AAN7QXV9-F1
#
_entry.id   AF-A0AAN7QXV9-F1
#
_cell.length_a   1.000
_cell.length_b   1.000
_cell.length_c   1.000
_cell.angle_alpha   90.00
_cell.angle_beta   90.00
_cell.angle_gamma   90.00
#
_symmetry.space_group_name_H-M   'P 1'
#
loop_
_entity.id
_entity.type
_entity.pdbx_description
1 polymer ?
#
loop_
_entity_poly.entity_id
_entity_poly.type
_entity_poly.pdbx_seq_one_letter_code
_entity_poly.pdbx_strand_id
1 'polypeptide(L)'
;MASLKASHNTSWTHKQDKLFERAIALYDKDTPERWHNVARAVGGKTAEEVKRHYDVLLQDLMHIQTGQIPLPNYRRPGGRIGEINEEQRMLKNLKS
;
A
#
# COMPACT_ATOMS: atom_id res chain seq x y z
N MET A 1 -8.94 8.15 34.37
CA MET A 1 -10.10 8.21 33.45
C MET A 1 -9.59 8.21 32.01
N ALA A 2 -10.38 7.61 31.11
CA ALA A 2 -10.17 7.40 29.67
C ALA A 2 -9.13 6.32 29.30
N SER A 3 -9.37 5.40 28.37
CA SER A 3 -10.58 5.02 27.65
C SER A 3 -10.29 3.66 26.99
N LEU A 4 -11.32 2.82 26.95
CA LEU A 4 -11.42 1.52 26.28
C LEU A 4 -10.64 1.48 24.95
N LYS A 5 -9.44 0.88 24.93
CA LYS A 5 -8.92 0.22 23.71
C LYS A 5 -9.36 -1.25 23.65
N ALA A 6 -10.59 -1.50 24.08
CA ALA A 6 -11.35 -2.66 23.64
C ALA A 6 -11.98 -2.33 22.27
N SER A 7 -11.16 -2.05 21.27
CA SER A 7 -11.60 -2.15 19.89
C SER A 7 -11.13 -3.50 19.41
N HIS A 8 -12.07 -4.43 19.24
CA HIS A 8 -11.91 -5.67 18.48
C HIS A 8 -11.36 -5.34 17.08
N ASN A 9 -10.06 -5.06 16.97
CA ASN A 9 -9.38 -5.04 15.70
C ASN A 9 -9.19 -6.51 15.37
N THR A 10 -10.21 -7.10 14.75
CA THR A 10 -10.16 -8.48 14.27
C THR A 10 -8.99 -8.51 13.28
N SER A 11 -7.84 -9.01 13.72
CA SER A 11 -6.62 -9.02 12.91
C SER A 11 -6.94 -9.69 11.56
N TRP A 12 -6.67 -9.01 10.46
CA TRP A 12 -6.87 -9.56 9.13
C TRP A 12 -5.85 -10.67 8.90
N THR A 13 -6.33 -11.88 8.64
CA THR A 13 -5.43 -12.97 8.26
C THR A 13 -4.98 -12.78 6.81
N HIS A 14 -3.81 -13.32 6.46
CA HIS A 14 -3.30 -13.30 5.08
C HIS A 14 -4.29 -13.87 4.05
N LYS A 15 -5.05 -14.90 4.47
CA LYS A 15 -6.09 -15.49 3.62
C LYS A 15 -7.24 -14.51 3.39
N GLN A 16 -7.71 -13.84 4.44
CA GLN A 16 -8.79 -12.86 4.34
C GLN A 16 -8.38 -11.66 3.49
N ASP A 17 -7.15 -11.18 3.65
CA ASP A 17 -6.61 -10.05 2.90
C ASP A 17 -6.55 -10.36 1.39
N LYS A 18 -6.05 -11.53 1.02
CA LYS A 18 -6.08 -12.01 -0.37
C LYS A 18 -7.49 -12.15 -0.94
N LEU A 19 -8.45 -12.62 -0.14
CA LEU A 19 -9.84 -12.71 -0.57
C LEU A 19 -10.46 -11.33 -0.74
N PHE A 20 -10.12 -10.39 0.14
CA PHE A 20 -10.55 -9.00 0.08
C PHE A 20 -10.06 -8.33 -1.21
N GLU A 21 -8.76 -8.40 -1.52
CA GLU A 21 -8.20 -7.83 -2.76
C GLU A 21 -8.91 -8.36 -4.02
N ARG A 22 -9.16 -9.67 -4.08
CA ARG A 22 -9.90 -10.29 -5.19
C ARG A 22 -11.34 -9.81 -5.24
N ALA A 23 -11.99 -9.71 -4.09
CA ALA A 23 -13.38 -9.30 -4.01
C ALA A 23 -13.57 -7.83 -4.41
N ILE A 24 -12.70 -6.90 -4.00
CA ILE A 24 -12.79 -5.50 -4.41
C ILE A 24 -12.48 -5.28 -5.90
N ALA A 25 -11.75 -6.20 -6.53
CA ALA A 25 -11.52 -6.23 -7.97
C ALA A 25 -12.73 -6.77 -8.75
N LEU A 26 -13.48 -7.72 -8.16
CA LEU A 26 -14.69 -8.29 -8.74
C LEU A 26 -15.91 -7.35 -8.57
N TYR A 27 -16.05 -6.75 -7.39
CA TYR A 27 -17.12 -5.82 -7.06
C TYR A 27 -16.59 -4.39 -7.21
N ASP A 28 -16.88 -3.77 -8.34
CA ASP A 28 -16.48 -2.40 -8.65
C ASP A 28 -17.23 -1.36 -7.78
N LYS A 29 -16.98 -0.07 -8.06
CA LYS A 29 -17.60 1.06 -7.34
C LYS A 29 -19.10 1.21 -7.60
N ASP A 30 -19.59 0.68 -8.72
CA ASP A 30 -20.98 0.84 -9.16
C ASP A 30 -21.86 -0.36 -8.70
N THR A 31 -21.22 -1.39 -8.13
CA THR A 31 -21.88 -2.55 -7.54
C THR A 31 -22.75 -2.14 -6.33
N PRO A 32 -24.08 -2.37 -6.36
CA PRO A 32 -24.93 -2.16 -5.20
C PRO A 32 -24.49 -3.04 -4.03
N GLU A 33 -24.57 -2.52 -2.81
CA GLU A 33 -24.19 -3.26 -1.60
C GLU A 33 -22.77 -3.86 -1.66
N ARG A 34 -21.85 -3.18 -2.38
CA ARG A 34 -20.46 -3.59 -2.59
C ARG A 34 -19.81 -4.20 -1.35
N TRP A 35 -19.86 -3.48 -0.22
CA TRP A 35 -19.20 -3.89 1.02
C TRP A 35 -19.81 -5.13 1.65
N HIS A 36 -21.13 -5.31 1.54
CA HIS A 36 -21.80 -6.53 1.98
C HIS A 36 -21.40 -7.74 1.12
N ASN A 37 -21.27 -7.55 -0.20
CA ASN A 37 -20.82 -8.60 -1.12
C ASN A 37 -19.35 -8.99 -0.86
N VAL A 38 -18.48 -8.01 -0.63
CA VAL A 38 -17.08 -8.25 -0.25
C VAL A 38 -16.99 -8.96 1.10
N ALA A 39 -17.73 -8.51 2.11
CA ALA A 39 -17.76 -9.14 3.43
C ALA A 39 -18.18 -10.62 3.36
N ARG A 40 -19.18 -10.93 2.52
CA ARG A 40 -19.63 -12.29 2.25
C ARG A 40 -18.56 -13.13 1.57
N ALA A 41 -17.80 -12.56 0.63
CA ALA A 41 -16.71 -13.25 -0.07
C ALA A 41 -15.49 -13.51 0.82
N VAL A 42 -15.16 -12.57 1.71
CA VAL A 42 -14.04 -12.68 2.66
C VAL A 42 -14.36 -13.67 3.79
N GLY A 43 -15.58 -13.63 4.31
CA GLY A 43 -16.03 -14.44 5.43
C GLY A 43 -15.48 -13.98 6.79
N GLY A 44 -16.35 -13.96 7.80
CA GLY A 44 -15.97 -13.60 9.18
C GLY A 44 -15.59 -12.12 9.36
N LYS A 45 -16.00 -11.25 8.44
CA LYS A 45 -15.88 -9.79 8.51
C LYS A 45 -17.24 -9.16 8.23
N THR A 46 -17.47 -8.00 8.81
CA THR A 46 -18.63 -7.14 8.55
C THR A 46 -18.36 -6.18 7.39
N ALA A 47 -19.41 -5.61 6.80
CA ALA A 47 -19.27 -4.62 5.73
C ALA A 47 -18.52 -3.38 6.22
N GLU A 48 -18.72 -2.98 7.48
CA GLU A 48 -18.04 -1.86 8.12
C GLU A 48 -16.54 -2.13 8.31
N GLU A 49 -16.16 -3.34 8.72
CA GLU A 49 -14.74 -3.74 8.84
C GLU A 49 -14.05 -3.79 7.48
N VAL A 50 -14.74 -4.29 6.45
CA VAL A 50 -14.25 -4.30 5.07
C VAL A 50 -14.03 -2.88 4.55
N LYS A 51 -15.01 -1.99 4.74
CA LYS A 51 -14.90 -0.59 4.31
C LYS A 51 -13.73 0.11 4.99
N ARG A 52 -13.56 -0.08 6.30
CA ARG A 52 -12.42 0.47 7.05
C ARG A 52 -11.08 -0.04 6.51
N HIS A 53 -10.99 -1.33 6.19
CA HIS A 53 -9.77 -1.92 5.62
C HIS A 53 -9.45 -1.35 4.24
N TYR A 54 -10.48 -1.10 3.42
CA TYR A 54 -10.34 -0.43 2.14
C TYR A 54 -9.85 1.02 2.28
N ASP A 55 -10.38 1.78 3.25
CA ASP A 55 -9.97 3.16 3.48
C ASP A 55 -8.47 3.24 3.88
N VAL A 56 -7.98 2.29 4.69
CA VAL A 56 -6.56 2.16 5.03
C VAL A 56 -5.72 1.85 3.78
N LEU A 57 -6.16 0.91 2.94
CA LEU A 57 -5.47 0.59 1.69
C LEU A 57 -5.37 1.81 0.77
N LEU A 58 -6.44 2.60 0.65
CA LEU A 58 -6.42 3.85 -0.13
C LEU A 58 -5.42 4.85 0.45
N GLN A 59 -5.39 5.00 1.77
CA GLN A 59 -4.45 5.88 2.42
C GLN A 59 -3.00 5.46 2.15
N ASP A 60 -2.68 4.17 2.20
CA ASP A 60 -1.34 3.67 1.88
C ASP A 60 -0.96 3.92 0.41
N LEU A 61 -1.89 3.70 -0.52
CA LEU A 61 -1.68 4.02 -1.95
C LEU A 61 -1.42 5.51 -2.17
N MET A 62 -2.14 6.39 -1.46
CA MET A 62 -1.92 7.82 -1.52
C MET A 62 -0.54 8.20 -1.00
N HIS A 63 -0.08 7.63 0.12
CA HIS A 63 1.27 7.89 0.65
C HIS A 63 2.39 7.44 -0.29
N ILE A 64 2.18 6.32 -1.02
CA ILE A 64 3.12 5.87 -2.05
C ILE A 64 3.16 6.88 -3.21
N GLN A 65 2.00 7.32 -3.70
CA GLN A 65 1.90 8.22 -4.85
C GLN A 65 2.44 9.63 -4.56
N THR A 66 2.28 10.13 -3.33
CA THR A 66 2.81 11.45 -2.93
C THR A 66 4.31 11.43 -2.66
N GLY A 67 4.98 10.28 -2.80
CA GLY A 67 6.41 10.15 -2.52
C GLY A 67 6.76 10.40 -1.05
N GLN A 68 5.78 10.30 -0.15
CA GLN A 68 5.97 10.51 1.29
C GLN A 68 6.62 9.32 2.00
N ILE A 69 6.96 8.24 1.28
CA ILE A 69 7.87 7.23 1.78
C ILE A 69 9.27 7.83 1.76
N PRO A 70 9.90 8.09 2.93
CA PRO A 70 11.29 8.49 2.95
C PRO A 70 12.08 7.39 2.26
N LEU A 71 12.77 7.72 1.16
CA LEU A 71 13.69 6.78 0.56
C LEU A 71 14.66 6.31 1.66
N PRO A 72 14.90 4.99 1.80
CA PRO A 72 15.90 4.49 2.71
C PRO A 72 17.18 5.28 2.50
N ASN A 73 17.77 5.80 3.58
CA ASN A 73 19.01 6.54 3.48
C ASN A 73 20.11 5.56 3.05
N TYR A 74 20.32 5.42 1.74
CA TYR A 74 21.42 4.66 1.13
C TYR A 74 22.73 5.41 1.30
N ARG A 75 23.01 5.87 2.52
CA ARG A 75 24.27 6.52 2.86
C ARG A 75 25.36 5.46 2.67
N ARG A 76 25.93 5.41 1.46
CA ARG A 76 27.14 4.66 1.19
C ARG A 76 28.19 5.24 2.13
N PRO A 77 28.78 4.43 3.03
CA PRO A 77 29.89 4.92 3.82
C PRO A 77 31.05 5.17 2.83
N GLY A 78 31.31 6.45 2.50
CA GLY A 78 32.56 6.87 1.86
C GLY A 78 32.52 7.62 0.52
N GLY A 79 31.40 8.14 0.02
CA GLY A 79 31.38 8.88 -1.26
C GLY A 79 31.36 10.40 -1.10
N ARG A 80 32.48 11.09 -1.32
CA ARG A 80 32.52 12.57 -1.46
C ARG A 80 31.66 12.99 -2.65
N ILE A 81 30.88 14.05 -2.44
CA ILE A 81 29.99 14.67 -3.42
C ILE A 81 30.88 15.30 -4.51
N GLY A 82 30.99 14.63 -5.65
CA GLY A 82 31.69 15.11 -6.84
C GLY A 82 30.91 14.65 -8.06
N GLU A 83 30.02 15.52 -8.51
CA GLU A 83 29.46 15.66 -9.87
C GLU A 83 29.89 14.56 -10.87
N ILE A 84 29.12 13.48 -10.96
CA ILE A 84 29.26 12.47 -12.01
C ILE A 84 28.20 12.72 -13.07
N ASN A 85 28.60 13.44 -14.13
CA ASN A 85 27.88 13.48 -15.39
C ASN A 85 28.00 12.11 -16.07
N GLU A 86 27.18 11.15 -15.65
CA GLU A 86 27.22 9.76 -16.15
C GLU A 86 26.97 9.66 -17.66
N GLU A 87 26.21 10.59 -18.22
CA GLU A 87 25.94 10.68 -19.66
C GLU A 87 27.22 10.90 -20.48
N GLN A 88 28.13 11.76 -20.00
CA GLN A 88 29.44 12.00 -20.64
C GLN A 88 30.35 10.76 -20.57
N ARG A 89 30.17 9.91 -19.56
CA ARG A 89 30.94 8.67 -19.38
C ARG A 89 30.45 7.55 -20.30
N MET A 90 29.13 7.43 -20.49
CA MET A 90 28.57 6.44 -21.42
C MET A 90 28.94 6.77 -22.87
N LEU A 91 28.93 8.06 -23.25
CA LEU A 91 29.27 8.49 -24.61
C LEU A 91 30.74 8.29 -25.00
N LYS A 92 31.67 8.26 -24.03
CA LYS A 92 33.09 7.99 -24.30
C LYS A 92 33.39 6.53 -24.63
N ASN A 93 32.63 5.59 -24.06
CA ASN A 93 32.87 4.16 -24.25
C ASN A 93 32.32 3.61 -25.57
N LEU A 94 31.51 4.40 -26.28
CA LEU A 94 30.90 4.00 -27.56
C LEU A 94 31.72 4.47 -28.77
N LYS A 95 32.77 5.27 -28.58
CA LYS A 95 33.60 5.84 -29.65
C LYS A 95 34.99 5.19 -29.78
N SER A 96 35.22 4.04 -29.15
CA SER A 96 36.45 3.24 -29.30
C SER A 96 36.26 2.10 -30.27
#